data_AF-A0A367IPE9-F1
#
_entry.id   AF-A0A367IPE9-F1
#
_cell.length_a   1.000
_cell.length_b   1.000
_cell.length_c   1.000
_cell.angle_alpha   90.00
_cell.angle_beta   90.00
_cell.angle_gamma   90.00
#
_symmetry.space_group_name_H-M   'P 1'
#
loop_
_entity.id
_entity.type
_entity.pdbx_description
1 polymer ?
#
loop_
_entity_poly.entity_id
_entity_poly.type
_entity_poly.pdbx_seq_one_letter_code
_entity_poly.pdbx_strand_id
1 'polypeptide(L)'
;MTSTLQQGTKFSDAFWDNQYKGIEIVTSRLRKSRDTCEEIKKLYELRATIEQDYGERLLKLAQSSRIGEFEENSFAETLLRIPSTLETTARAHIDLAQQLKDHLEAPLDGFLKDQKEIRRVQQQQIENAKQRKTIHESDVARAKEDYVNECQKLKSLEQRLHDTMKGSIEKEIEEQKRTVIVADQVYKRSVDHYNTVNEKFIRDWTASADKFQEMETKRISYLRSTLWSFANMMTSTFSIDEE
;
A
#
# COMPACT_ATOMS: atom_id res chain seq x y z
N MET A 1 32.20 6.88 17.90
CA MET A 1 30.86 7.47 18.17
C MET A 1 29.87 6.77 17.26
N THR A 2 29.25 5.71 17.79
CA THR A 2 28.19 4.96 17.10
C THR A 2 26.97 5.86 16.99
N SER A 3 26.72 6.36 15.78
CA SER A 3 25.44 6.99 15.44
C SER A 3 24.36 5.93 15.62
N THR A 4 23.63 6.01 16.73
CA THR A 4 22.34 5.34 16.88
C THR A 4 21.42 6.01 15.87
N LEU A 5 21.38 5.46 14.64
CA LEU A 5 20.31 5.75 13.70
C LEU A 5 19.00 5.58 14.47
N GLN A 6 18.31 6.70 14.66
CA GLN A 6 17.01 6.76 15.31
C GLN A 6 16.13 5.70 14.63
N GLN A 7 15.82 4.63 15.36
CA GLN A 7 15.05 3.51 14.85
C GLN A 7 13.72 4.11 14.38
N GLY A 8 13.51 4.17 13.06
CA GLY A 8 12.35 4.85 12.49
C GLY A 8 11.07 4.31 13.13
N THR A 9 10.17 5.21 13.54
CA THR A 9 8.91 4.86 14.20
C THR A 9 8.15 3.83 13.39
N LYS A 10 7.80 2.68 14.00
CA LYS A 10 7.07 1.63 13.29
C LYS A 10 5.62 2.05 13.03
N PHE A 11 5.05 1.60 11.92
CA PHE A 11 3.65 1.80 11.62
C PHE A 11 2.76 1.13 12.67
N SER A 12 3.16 -0.03 13.14
CA SER A 12 2.52 -0.79 14.21
C SER A 12 2.52 -0.06 15.56
N ASP A 13 3.37 0.95 15.76
CA ASP A 13 3.40 1.74 17.00
C ASP A 13 2.65 3.08 16.85
N ALA A 14 2.50 3.59 15.63
CA ALA A 14 2.07 4.96 15.36
C ALA A 14 0.61 5.13 14.90
N PHE A 15 0.00 4.10 14.32
CA PHE A 15 -1.30 4.21 13.65
C PHE A 15 -2.43 3.51 14.42
N TRP A 16 -2.65 3.97 15.66
CA TRP A 16 -3.77 3.54 16.50
C TRP A 16 -4.72 4.70 16.78
N ASP A 17 -6.01 4.46 16.60
CA ASP A 17 -7.07 5.38 16.97
C ASP A 17 -8.42 4.66 17.10
N ASN A 18 -9.37 5.29 17.79
CA ASN A 18 -10.69 4.71 18.06
C ASN A 18 -11.60 4.64 16.82
N GLN A 19 -11.26 5.34 15.73
CA GLN A 19 -12.07 5.45 14.52
C GLN A 19 -11.44 4.73 13.32
N TYR A 20 -10.37 3.95 13.54
CA TYR A 20 -9.64 3.23 12.48
C TYR A 20 -9.02 4.13 11.40
N LYS A 21 -8.85 5.44 11.66
CA LYS A 21 -8.20 6.39 10.74
C LYS A 21 -6.76 6.00 10.41
N GLY A 22 -6.04 5.38 11.33
CA GLY A 22 -4.69 4.87 11.09
C GLY A 22 -4.64 3.88 9.92
N ILE A 23 -5.63 2.99 9.84
CA ILE A 23 -5.76 2.04 8.72
C ILE A 23 -6.00 2.79 7.41
N GLU A 24 -6.89 3.78 7.41
CA GLU A 24 -7.20 4.58 6.23
C GLU A 24 -6.00 5.40 5.74
N ILE A 25 -5.26 6.02 6.66
CA ILE A 25 -4.05 6.79 6.36
C ILE A 25 -3.00 5.90 5.69
N VAL A 26 -2.68 4.74 6.29
CA VAL A 26 -1.67 3.81 5.76
C VAL A 26 -2.11 3.26 4.40
N THR A 27 -3.35 2.79 4.27
CA THR A 27 -3.85 2.23 3.00
C THR A 27 -3.98 3.28 1.89
N SER A 28 -4.34 4.52 2.22
CA SER A 28 -4.30 5.67 1.29
C SER A 28 -2.87 5.97 0.85
N ARG A 29 -1.91 5.96 1.77
CA ARG A 29 -0.49 6.17 1.44
C ARG A 29 0.06 5.10 0.50
N LEU A 30 -0.29 3.82 0.70
CA LEU A 30 0.10 2.73 -0.20
C LEU A 30 -0.49 2.89 -1.61
N ARG A 31 -1.74 3.36 -1.72
CA ARG A 31 -2.36 3.66 -3.03
C ARG A 31 -1.59 4.74 -3.77
N LYS A 32 -1.31 5.86 -3.11
CA LYS A 32 -0.50 6.94 -3.70
C LYS A 32 0.90 6.47 -4.10
N SER A 33 1.49 5.60 -3.30
CA SER A 33 2.82 5.04 -3.56
C SER A 33 2.85 4.11 -4.77
N ARG A 34 1.77 3.36 -5.01
CA ARG A 34 1.54 2.64 -6.27
C ARG A 34 1.41 3.61 -7.43
N ASP A 35 0.62 4.67 -7.29
CA ASP A 35 0.37 5.62 -8.38
C ASP A 35 1.69 6.26 -8.86
N THR A 36 2.58 6.64 -7.94
CA THR A 36 3.93 7.10 -8.29
C THR A 36 4.74 6.04 -9.07
N CYS A 37 4.60 4.76 -8.74
CA CYS A 37 5.29 3.69 -9.48
C CYS A 37 4.72 3.53 -10.90
N GLU A 38 3.40 3.67 -11.09
CA GLU A 38 2.78 3.64 -12.41
C GLU A 38 3.20 4.84 -13.27
N GLU A 39 3.32 6.03 -12.66
CA GLU A 39 3.85 7.22 -13.33
C GLU A 39 5.30 7.00 -13.82
N ILE A 40 6.16 6.43 -12.97
CA ILE A 40 7.55 6.09 -13.34
C ILE A 40 7.59 5.03 -14.44
N LYS A 41 6.76 3.99 -14.34
CA LYS A 41 6.67 2.94 -15.37
C LYS A 41 6.29 3.54 -16.73
N LYS A 42 5.25 4.38 -16.74
CA LYS A 42 4.82 5.09 -17.95
C LYS A 42 5.91 6.00 -18.51
N LEU A 43 6.70 6.64 -17.64
CA LEU A 43 7.85 7.42 -18.08
C LEU A 43 8.87 6.55 -18.82
N TYR A 44 9.20 5.36 -18.30
CA TYR A 44 10.12 4.44 -18.98
C TYR A 44 9.58 3.96 -20.33
N GLU A 45 8.29 3.60 -20.41
CA GLU A 45 7.63 3.20 -21.65
C GLU A 45 7.68 4.31 -22.72
N LEU A 46 7.32 5.54 -22.33
CA LEU A 46 7.35 6.69 -23.24
C LEU A 46 8.78 7.03 -23.66
N ARG A 47 9.74 6.98 -22.73
CA ARG A 47 11.14 7.25 -23.06
C ARG A 47 11.69 6.20 -24.03
N ALA A 48 11.43 4.92 -23.78
CA ALA A 48 11.83 3.84 -24.68
C ALA A 48 11.24 4.01 -26.09
N THR A 49 9.98 4.44 -26.20
CA THR A 49 9.34 4.71 -27.49
C THR A 49 10.02 5.86 -28.25
N ILE A 50 10.40 6.93 -27.54
CA ILE A 50 11.12 8.07 -28.12
C ILE A 50 12.51 7.63 -28.62
N GLU A 51 13.24 6.88 -27.80
CA GLU A 51 14.60 6.41 -28.15
C GLU A 51 14.57 5.46 -29.35
N GLN A 52 13.56 4.58 -29.42
CA GLN A 52 13.37 3.68 -30.55
C GLN A 52 13.14 4.47 -31.85
N ASP A 53 12.18 5.41 -31.86
CA ASP A 53 11.86 6.22 -33.05
C ASP A 53 13.05 7.09 -33.46
N TYR A 54 13.79 7.65 -32.50
CA TYR A 54 15.00 8.42 -32.77
C TYR A 54 16.07 7.57 -33.44
N GLY A 55 16.42 6.43 -32.85
CA GLY A 55 17.44 5.52 -33.39
C GLY A 55 17.06 4.96 -34.76
N GLU A 56 15.80 4.57 -34.98
CA GLU A 56 15.33 4.09 -36.29
C GLU A 56 15.43 5.14 -37.39
N ARG A 57 15.06 6.40 -37.09
CA ARG A 57 15.19 7.51 -38.04
C ARG A 57 16.64 7.81 -38.35
N LEU A 58 17.51 7.75 -37.35
CA LEU A 58 18.94 7.99 -37.50
C LEU A 58 19.60 6.87 -38.34
N LEU A 59 19.21 5.61 -38.11
CA LEU A 59 19.67 4.46 -38.88
C LEU A 59 19.28 4.59 -40.36
N LYS A 60 18.04 5.00 -40.62
CA LYS A 60 17.56 5.24 -41.99
C LYS A 60 18.31 6.38 -42.68
N LEU A 61 18.69 7.42 -41.94
CA LEU A 61 19.52 8.51 -42.46
C LEU A 61 20.92 8.00 -42.82
N ALA A 62 21.56 7.24 -41.92
CA ALA A 62 22.87 6.64 -42.15
C ALA A 62 22.89 5.76 -43.41
N GLN A 63 21.90 4.88 -43.56
CA GLN A 63 21.79 3.94 -44.68
C GLN A 63 21.45 4.59 -46.02
N SER A 64 20.76 5.74 -46.02
CA SER A 64 20.40 6.46 -47.24
C SER A 64 21.46 7.50 -47.66
N SER A 65 22.45 7.76 -46.80
CA SER A 65 23.53 8.70 -47.06
C SER A 65 24.44 8.24 -48.21
N ARG A 66 24.77 9.18 -49.10
CA ARG A 66 25.77 9.02 -50.15
C ARG A 66 26.96 9.96 -49.98
N ILE A 67 27.16 10.45 -48.75
CA ILE A 67 28.26 11.35 -48.43
C ILE A 67 29.60 10.69 -48.78
N GLY A 68 30.43 11.39 -49.56
CA GLY A 68 31.70 10.88 -50.08
C GLY A 68 31.64 10.25 -51.48
N GLU A 69 30.46 10.09 -52.09
CA GLU A 69 30.30 9.48 -53.43
C GLU A 69 31.03 10.24 -54.55
N PHE A 70 31.20 11.56 -54.40
CA PHE A 70 31.83 12.43 -55.41
C PHE A 70 33.24 12.90 -55.04
N GLU A 71 33.78 12.42 -53.92
CA GLU A 71 35.13 12.78 -53.46
C GLU A 71 36.10 11.62 -53.71
N GLU A 72 37.40 11.92 -53.73
CA GLU A 72 38.44 10.93 -54.00
C GLU A 72 39.45 10.83 -52.84
N ASN A 73 40.17 9.70 -52.80
CA ASN A 73 41.29 9.45 -51.90
C ASN A 73 40.91 9.64 -50.40
N SER A 74 41.86 10.08 -49.58
CA SER A 74 41.71 10.18 -48.12
C SER A 74 40.54 11.06 -47.63
N PHE A 75 40.06 11.99 -48.47
CA PHE A 75 38.94 12.85 -48.07
C PHE A 75 37.60 12.10 -48.21
N ALA A 76 37.42 11.29 -49.26
CA ALA A 76 36.28 10.39 -49.39
C ALA A 76 36.18 9.43 -48.19
N GLU A 77 37.30 8.84 -47.77
CA GLU A 77 37.37 7.97 -46.59
C GLU A 77 36.98 8.70 -45.30
N THR A 78 37.40 9.97 -45.16
CA THR A 78 37.03 10.80 -44.00
C THR A 78 35.53 11.08 -43.99
N LEU A 79 34.94 11.37 -45.15
CA LEU A 79 33.51 11.63 -45.30
C LEU A 79 32.64 10.39 -45.05
N LEU A 80 33.12 9.20 -45.44
CA LEU A 80 32.45 7.92 -45.15
C LEU A 80 32.35 7.60 -43.64
N ARG A 81 33.14 8.27 -42.78
CA ARG A 81 32.99 8.13 -41.32
C ARG A 81 31.67 8.71 -40.81
N ILE A 82 31.12 9.73 -41.46
CA ILE A 82 29.87 10.39 -41.04
C ILE A 82 28.70 9.38 -40.96
N PRO A 83 28.32 8.67 -42.04
CA PRO A 83 27.25 7.68 -41.95
C PRO A 83 27.58 6.52 -40.98
N SER A 84 28.85 6.14 -40.83
CA SER A 84 29.26 5.12 -39.85
C SER A 84 29.04 5.56 -38.40
N THR A 85 29.36 6.81 -38.06
CA THR A 85 29.09 7.38 -36.74
C THR A 85 27.59 7.45 -36.49
N LEU A 86 26.81 7.93 -37.47
CA LEU A 86 25.34 7.97 -37.36
C LEU A 86 24.72 6.58 -37.14
N GLU A 87 25.23 5.54 -37.81
CA GLU A 87 24.77 4.16 -37.59
C GLU A 87 25.11 3.67 -36.16
N THR A 88 26.28 4.01 -35.66
CA THR A 88 26.72 3.64 -34.30
C THR A 88 25.82 4.30 -33.25
N THR A 89 25.60 5.60 -33.35
CA THR A 89 24.66 6.34 -32.50
C THR A 89 23.25 5.76 -32.61
N ALA A 90 22.77 5.49 -33.83
CA ALA A 90 21.43 4.96 -34.04
C ALA A 90 21.20 3.63 -33.32
N ARG A 91 22.17 2.71 -33.42
CA ARG A 91 22.13 1.42 -32.72
C ARG A 91 22.18 1.59 -31.20
N ALA A 92 23.00 2.50 -30.69
CA ALA A 92 23.06 2.78 -29.25
C ALA A 92 21.70 3.24 -28.69
N HIS A 93 20.97 4.10 -29.39
CA HIS A 93 19.64 4.54 -28.95
C HIS A 93 18.56 3.45 -29.06
N ILE A 94 18.62 2.60 -30.09
CA ILE A 94 17.74 1.42 -30.19
C ILE A 94 18.01 0.45 -29.03
N ASP A 95 19.28 0.20 -28.72
CA ASP A 95 19.67 -0.66 -27.61
C ASP A 95 19.25 -0.07 -26.26
N LEU A 96 19.38 1.25 -26.07
CA LEU A 96 18.85 1.95 -24.89
C LEU A 96 17.33 1.75 -24.77
N ALA A 97 16.57 1.90 -25.85
CA ALA A 97 15.12 1.69 -25.85
C ALA A 97 14.76 0.28 -25.35
N GLN A 98 15.50 -0.74 -25.78
CA GLN A 98 15.30 -2.11 -25.35
C GLN A 98 15.68 -2.31 -23.88
N GLN A 99 16.80 -1.74 -23.42
CA GLN A 99 17.22 -1.79 -22.02
C GLN A 99 16.20 -1.14 -21.08
N LEU A 100 15.61 0.00 -21.47
CA LEU A 100 14.56 0.66 -20.69
C LEU A 100 13.33 -0.26 -20.51
N LYS A 101 12.94 -0.99 -21.56
CA LYS A 101 11.82 -1.95 -21.51
C LYS A 101 12.15 -3.15 -20.61
N ASP A 102 13.26 -3.81 -20.88
CA ASP A 102 13.58 -5.11 -20.28
C ASP A 102 14.10 -5.02 -18.84
N HIS A 103 14.82 -3.95 -18.51
CA HIS A 103 15.50 -3.83 -17.22
C HIS A 103 14.84 -2.84 -16.26
N LEU A 104 13.95 -1.96 -16.74
CA LEU A 104 13.26 -0.99 -15.89
C LEU A 104 11.74 -1.15 -15.92
N GLU A 105 11.12 -1.06 -17.10
CA GLU A 105 9.66 -1.05 -17.25
C GLU A 105 9.03 -2.40 -16.87
N ALA A 106 9.44 -3.50 -17.51
CA ALA A 106 8.91 -4.83 -17.24
C ALA A 106 9.16 -5.32 -15.80
N PRO A 107 10.36 -5.14 -15.21
CA PRO A 107 10.59 -5.47 -13.79
C PRO A 107 9.74 -4.64 -12.83
N LEU A 108 9.50 -3.35 -13.13
CA LEU A 108 8.66 -2.49 -12.30
C LEU A 108 7.19 -2.92 -12.38
N ASP A 109 6.72 -3.36 -13.56
CA ASP A 109 5.37 -3.94 -13.72
C ASP A 109 5.21 -5.23 -12.89
N GLY A 110 6.21 -6.11 -12.92
CA GLY A 110 6.25 -7.31 -12.07
C GLY A 110 6.19 -6.96 -10.59
N PHE A 111 7.03 -6.03 -10.14
CA PHE A 111 7.04 -5.53 -8.77
C PHE A 111 5.67 -4.97 -8.34
N LEU A 112 5.01 -4.20 -9.22
CA LEU A 112 3.67 -3.66 -8.98
C LEU A 112 2.60 -4.75 -8.81
N LYS A 113 2.66 -5.82 -9.61
CA LYS A 113 1.75 -6.98 -9.52
C LYS A 113 1.94 -7.72 -8.19
N ASP A 114 3.18 -7.96 -7.77
CA ASP A 114 3.48 -8.61 -6.50
C ASP A 114 2.98 -7.77 -5.30
N GLN A 115 3.28 -6.48 -5.32
CA GLN A 115 2.83 -5.54 -4.28
C GLN A 115 1.29 -5.44 -4.23
N LYS A 116 0.61 -5.56 -5.38
CA LYS A 116 -0.86 -5.56 -5.45
C LYS A 116 -1.45 -6.75 -4.71
N GLU A 117 -0.90 -7.94 -4.89
CA GLU A 117 -1.45 -9.14 -4.26
C GLU A 117 -1.23 -9.13 -2.75
N ILE A 118 -0.02 -8.77 -2.29
CA ILE A 118 0.27 -8.63 -0.85
C ILE A 118 -0.67 -7.60 -0.21
N ARG A 119 -0.83 -6.43 -0.85
CA ARG A 119 -1.75 -5.38 -0.35
C ARG A 119 -3.18 -5.87 -0.25
N ARG A 120 -3.67 -6.59 -1.27
CA ARG A 120 -5.05 -7.11 -1.34
C ARG A 120 -5.32 -8.06 -0.18
N VAL A 121 -4.42 -9.00 0.08
CA VAL A 121 -4.56 -9.98 1.18
C VAL A 121 -4.59 -9.27 2.54
N GLN A 122 -3.65 -8.35 2.78
CA GLN A 122 -3.59 -7.62 4.06
C GLN A 122 -4.80 -6.71 4.27
N GLN A 123 -5.25 -6.00 3.23
CA GLN A 123 -6.46 -5.17 3.28
C GLN A 123 -7.72 -6.00 3.58
N GLN A 124 -7.89 -7.15 2.93
CA GLN A 124 -9.03 -8.02 3.21
C GLN A 124 -9.01 -8.55 4.65
N GLN A 125 -7.83 -8.93 5.15
CA GLN A 125 -7.68 -9.41 6.53
C GLN A 125 -8.08 -8.33 7.54
N ILE A 126 -7.60 -7.10 7.38
CA ILE A 126 -7.89 -6.02 8.33
C ILE A 126 -9.34 -5.54 8.24
N GLU A 127 -9.94 -5.47 7.03
CA GLU A 127 -11.36 -5.11 6.88
C GLU A 127 -12.28 -6.15 7.55
N ASN A 128 -11.97 -7.44 7.37
CA ASN A 128 -12.72 -8.50 8.05
C ASN A 128 -12.56 -8.43 9.58
N ALA A 129 -11.38 -8.08 10.08
CA ALA A 129 -11.13 -7.92 11.51
C ALA A 129 -11.86 -6.71 12.08
N LYS A 130 -11.85 -5.58 11.37
CA LYS A 130 -12.59 -4.36 11.71
C LYS A 130 -14.10 -4.64 11.77
N GLN A 131 -14.66 -5.30 10.74
CA GLN A 131 -16.08 -5.64 10.71
C GLN A 131 -16.48 -6.52 11.90
N ARG A 132 -15.70 -7.57 12.22
CA ARG A 132 -15.97 -8.41 13.39
C ARG A 132 -15.93 -7.62 14.70
N LYS A 133 -14.91 -6.77 14.88
CA LYS A 133 -14.81 -5.92 16.07
C LYS A 133 -16.04 -5.01 16.20
N THR A 134 -16.46 -4.35 15.12
CA THR A 134 -17.65 -3.48 15.11
C THR A 134 -18.94 -4.22 15.48
N ILE A 135 -19.14 -5.44 14.97
CA ILE A 135 -20.32 -6.25 15.32
C ILE A 135 -20.37 -6.53 16.82
N HIS A 136 -19.26 -7.00 17.40
CA HIS A 136 -19.22 -7.32 18.82
C HIS A 136 -19.23 -6.08 19.73
N GLU A 137 -18.74 -4.94 19.25
CA GLU A 137 -18.88 -3.66 19.94
C GLU A 137 -20.37 -3.27 20.07
N SER A 138 -21.15 -3.46 19.01
CA SER A 138 -22.61 -3.26 19.01
C SER A 138 -23.32 -4.25 19.93
N ASP A 139 -22.91 -5.52 19.94
CA ASP A 139 -23.47 -6.55 20.84
C ASP A 139 -23.27 -6.18 22.32
N VAL A 140 -22.09 -5.68 22.67
CA VAL A 140 -21.78 -5.18 24.02
C VAL A 140 -22.66 -3.98 24.37
N ALA A 141 -22.79 -3.02 23.45
CA ALA A 141 -23.62 -1.83 23.67
C ALA A 141 -25.09 -2.20 23.93
N ARG A 142 -25.65 -3.10 23.12
CA ARG A 142 -27.02 -3.61 23.27
C ARG A 142 -27.21 -4.38 24.58
N ALA A 143 -26.33 -5.33 24.89
CA ALA A 143 -26.43 -6.11 26.13
C ALA A 143 -26.30 -5.22 27.38
N LYS A 144 -25.49 -4.16 27.30
CA LYS A 144 -25.37 -3.14 28.36
C LYS A 144 -26.67 -2.37 28.54
N GLU A 145 -27.27 -1.92 27.44
CA GLU A 145 -28.55 -1.20 27.46
C GLU A 145 -29.66 -2.06 28.08
N ASP A 146 -29.78 -3.32 27.64
CA ASP A 146 -30.74 -4.28 28.18
C ASP A 146 -30.53 -4.48 29.70
N TYR A 147 -29.30 -4.73 30.14
CA TYR A 147 -28.98 -4.87 31.57
C TYR A 147 -29.35 -3.61 32.38
N VAL A 148 -29.03 -2.42 31.87
CA VAL A 148 -29.39 -1.14 32.54
C VAL A 148 -30.90 -0.98 32.62
N ASN A 149 -31.63 -1.30 31.56
CA ASN A 149 -33.09 -1.25 31.53
C ASN A 149 -33.72 -2.21 32.56
N GLU A 150 -33.23 -3.44 32.64
CA GLU A 150 -33.72 -4.41 33.64
C GLU A 150 -33.42 -3.98 35.08
N CYS A 151 -32.28 -3.33 35.33
CA CYS A 151 -31.95 -2.73 36.62
C CYS A 151 -32.88 -1.56 36.98
N GLN A 152 -33.24 -0.72 36.01
CA GLN A 152 -34.18 0.39 36.21
C GLN A 152 -35.58 -0.12 36.54
N LYS A 153 -36.06 -1.16 35.84
CA LYS A 153 -37.33 -1.84 36.15
C LYS A 153 -37.33 -2.38 37.58
N LEU A 154 -36.25 -3.05 37.99
CA LEU A 154 -36.11 -3.56 39.35
C LEU A 154 -36.21 -2.43 40.39
N LYS A 155 -35.47 -1.33 40.21
CA LYS A 155 -35.53 -0.16 41.11
C LYS A 155 -36.93 0.43 41.22
N SER A 156 -37.66 0.50 40.10
CA SER A 156 -39.05 0.97 40.07
C SER A 156 -39.99 0.05 40.88
N LEU A 157 -39.84 -1.27 40.75
CA LEU A 157 -40.60 -2.23 41.55
C LEU A 157 -40.26 -2.14 43.05
N GLU A 158 -38.98 -2.01 43.40
CA GLU A 158 -38.53 -1.82 44.78
C GLU A 158 -39.08 -0.53 45.40
N GLN A 159 -39.16 0.55 44.62
CA GLN A 159 -39.77 1.81 45.06
C GLN A 159 -41.29 1.65 45.30
N ARG A 160 -42.01 0.95 44.42
CA ARG A 160 -43.45 0.67 44.59
C ARG A 160 -43.76 -0.19 45.82
N LEU A 161 -42.86 -1.11 46.19
CA LEU A 161 -43.00 -1.92 47.41
C LEU A 161 -42.96 -1.05 48.67
N HIS A 162 -42.17 0.03 48.66
CA HIS A 162 -42.11 0.98 49.78
C HIS A 162 -43.47 1.71 49.98
N ASP A 163 -44.25 1.88 48.91
CA ASP A 163 -45.49 2.65 48.91
C ASP A 163 -46.77 1.79 49.01
N THR A 164 -46.66 0.45 49.07
CA THR A 164 -47.81 -0.50 49.04
C THR A 164 -47.74 -1.53 50.19
N MET A 165 -48.88 -2.13 50.60
CA MET A 165 -48.89 -3.21 51.61
C MET A 165 -48.01 -4.40 51.19
N LYS A 166 -47.12 -4.84 52.09
CA LYS A 166 -46.22 -6.01 51.92
C LYS A 166 -47.02 -7.27 51.56
N GLY A 167 -46.60 -7.94 50.49
CA GLY A 167 -47.11 -9.27 50.07
C GLY A 167 -47.61 -9.37 48.62
N SER A 168 -47.96 -8.25 47.96
CA SER A 168 -48.48 -8.29 46.57
C SER A 168 -47.38 -8.24 45.49
N ILE A 169 -46.32 -7.47 45.71
CA ILE A 169 -45.26 -7.18 44.72
C ILE A 169 -43.96 -7.98 44.95
N GLU A 170 -43.80 -8.64 46.10
CA GLU A 170 -42.55 -9.33 46.47
C GLU A 170 -42.16 -10.44 45.47
N LYS A 171 -43.16 -11.19 44.95
CA LYS A 171 -42.91 -12.22 43.95
C LYS A 171 -42.43 -11.64 42.61
N GLU A 172 -42.99 -10.51 42.19
CA GLU A 172 -42.62 -9.80 40.97
C GLU A 172 -41.18 -9.25 41.07
N ILE A 173 -40.78 -8.73 42.24
CA ILE A 173 -39.40 -8.31 42.52
C ILE A 173 -38.43 -9.49 42.40
N GLU A 174 -38.75 -10.64 43.01
CA GLU A 174 -37.87 -11.82 42.94
C GLU A 174 -37.75 -12.38 41.51
N GLU A 175 -38.82 -12.32 40.72
CA GLU A 175 -38.77 -12.64 39.29
C GLU A 175 -37.88 -11.66 38.52
N GLN A 176 -38.04 -10.35 38.76
CA GLN A 176 -37.24 -9.32 38.11
C GLN A 176 -35.75 -9.40 38.48
N LYS A 177 -35.42 -9.73 39.75
CA LYS A 177 -34.03 -10.00 40.17
C LYS A 177 -33.39 -11.12 39.37
N ARG A 178 -34.13 -12.21 39.09
CA ARG A 178 -33.64 -13.29 38.23
C ARG A 178 -33.38 -12.81 36.80
N THR A 179 -34.26 -11.98 36.24
CA THR A 179 -34.08 -11.36 34.92
C THR A 179 -32.82 -10.48 34.87
N VAL A 180 -32.59 -9.66 35.89
CA VAL A 180 -31.38 -8.82 36.01
C VAL A 180 -30.12 -9.67 36.06
N ILE A 181 -30.11 -10.78 36.82
CA ILE A 181 -28.97 -11.71 36.87
C ILE A 181 -28.68 -12.32 35.49
N VAL A 182 -29.72 -12.71 34.76
CA VAL A 182 -29.55 -13.26 33.39
C VAL A 182 -29.00 -12.18 32.44
N ALA A 183 -29.52 -10.96 32.50
CA ALA A 183 -29.04 -9.84 31.68
C ALA A 183 -27.58 -9.47 32.00
N ASP A 184 -27.19 -9.47 33.28
CA ASP A 184 -25.80 -9.27 33.72
C ASP A 184 -24.87 -10.35 33.16
N GLN A 185 -25.29 -11.63 33.21
CA GLN A 185 -24.52 -12.74 32.63
C GLN A 185 -24.39 -12.63 31.10
N VAL A 186 -25.41 -12.14 30.40
CA VAL A 186 -25.34 -11.88 28.95
C VAL A 186 -24.36 -10.74 28.67
N TYR A 187 -24.45 -9.64 29.41
CA TYR A 187 -23.56 -8.50 29.27
C TYR A 187 -22.09 -8.87 29.55
N LYS A 188 -21.80 -9.61 30.62
CA LYS A 188 -20.45 -10.10 30.92
C LYS A 188 -19.89 -10.96 29.79
N ARG A 189 -20.68 -11.91 29.28
CA ARG A 189 -20.27 -12.77 28.17
C ARG A 189 -20.01 -11.99 26.87
N SER A 190 -20.81 -10.96 26.57
CA SER A 190 -20.57 -10.14 25.38
C SER A 190 -19.28 -9.32 25.52
N VAL A 191 -18.97 -8.81 26.71
CA VAL A 191 -17.70 -8.13 27.00
C VAL A 191 -16.50 -9.08 26.84
N ASP A 192 -16.57 -10.29 27.38
CA ASP A 192 -15.49 -11.28 27.25
C ASP A 192 -15.23 -11.65 25.78
N HIS A 193 -16.30 -11.80 25.01
CA HIS A 193 -16.19 -12.10 23.59
C HIS A 193 -15.62 -10.92 22.80
N TYR A 194 -16.06 -9.69 23.08
CA TYR A 194 -15.49 -8.48 22.49
C TYR A 194 -13.99 -8.36 22.80
N ASN A 195 -13.57 -8.60 24.04
CA ASN A 195 -12.16 -8.54 24.43
C ASN A 195 -11.31 -9.53 23.62
N THR A 196 -11.79 -10.76 23.45
CA THR A 196 -11.13 -11.78 22.61
C THR A 196 -10.96 -11.31 21.16
N VAL A 197 -12.02 -10.73 20.59
CA VAL A 197 -12.00 -10.20 19.21
C VAL A 197 -11.10 -8.98 19.10
N ASN A 198 -11.10 -8.09 20.10
CA ASN A 198 -10.27 -6.90 20.15
C ASN A 198 -8.78 -7.25 20.23
N GLU A 199 -8.40 -8.20 21.07
CA GLU A 199 -7.02 -8.69 21.13
C GLU A 199 -6.57 -9.29 19.78
N LYS A 200 -7.47 -10.04 19.11
CA LYS A 200 -7.17 -10.56 17.78
C LYS A 200 -7.00 -9.42 16.77
N PHE A 201 -7.87 -8.41 16.80
CA PHE A 201 -7.76 -7.23 15.95
C PHE A 201 -6.43 -6.50 16.16
N ILE A 202 -6.00 -6.33 17.41
CA ILE A 202 -4.72 -5.69 17.73
C ILE A 202 -3.55 -6.48 17.12
N ARG A 203 -3.54 -7.80 17.27
CA ARG A 203 -2.50 -8.66 16.67
C ARG A 203 -2.51 -8.59 15.14
N ASP A 204 -3.71 -8.70 14.54
CA ASP A 204 -3.87 -8.66 13.09
C ASP A 204 -3.41 -7.29 12.53
N TRP A 205 -3.81 -6.18 13.16
CA TRP A 205 -3.41 -4.83 12.72
C TRP A 205 -1.91 -4.61 12.86
N THR A 206 -1.32 -5.03 13.98
CA THR A 206 0.14 -4.93 14.20
C THR A 206 0.90 -5.64 13.06
N ALA A 207 0.51 -6.87 12.75
CA ALA A 207 1.14 -7.65 11.68
C ALA A 207 0.93 -7.03 10.29
N SER A 208 -0.28 -6.54 9.98
CA SER A 208 -0.54 -5.86 8.71
C SER A 208 0.21 -4.53 8.59
N ALA A 209 0.30 -3.74 9.66
CA ALA A 209 1.03 -2.49 9.69
C ALA A 209 2.54 -2.70 9.47
N ASP A 210 3.13 -3.70 10.13
CA ASP A 210 4.51 -4.12 9.88
C ASP A 210 4.73 -4.54 8.43
N LYS A 211 3.78 -5.31 7.86
CA LYS A 211 3.88 -5.73 6.46
C LYS A 211 3.79 -4.55 5.50
N PHE A 212 2.91 -3.59 5.77
CA PHE A 212 2.79 -2.37 4.97
C PHE A 212 4.04 -1.49 5.04
N GLN A 213 4.69 -1.41 6.20
CA GLN A 213 5.97 -0.71 6.32
C GLN A 213 7.09 -1.42 5.56
N GLU A 214 7.14 -2.77 5.63
CA GLU A 214 8.09 -3.57 4.85
C GLU A 214 7.90 -3.31 3.34
N MET A 215 6.65 -3.28 2.87
CA MET A 215 6.31 -2.98 1.48
C MET A 215 6.80 -1.60 1.05
N GLU A 216 6.55 -0.54 1.85
CA GLU A 216 7.05 0.81 1.54
C GLU A 216 8.57 0.88 1.55
N THR A 217 9.23 0.22 2.50
CA THR A 217 10.69 0.18 2.58
C THR A 217 11.28 -0.48 1.34
N LYS A 218 10.73 -1.64 0.94
CA LYS A 218 11.11 -2.34 -0.29
C LYS A 218 10.88 -1.48 -1.52
N ARG A 219 9.74 -0.80 -1.63
CA ARG A 219 9.42 0.10 -2.74
C ARG A 219 10.44 1.24 -2.85
N ILE A 220 10.75 1.92 -1.75
CA ILE A 220 11.72 3.03 -1.75
C ILE A 220 13.10 2.52 -2.17
N SER A 221 13.56 1.40 -1.60
CA SER A 221 14.84 0.80 -1.97
C SER A 221 14.89 0.40 -3.45
N TYR A 222 13.82 -0.23 -3.95
CA TYR A 222 13.70 -0.65 -5.34
C TYR A 222 13.76 0.55 -6.28
N LEU A 223 12.92 1.57 -6.06
CA LEU A 223 12.90 2.76 -6.92
C LEU A 223 14.23 3.53 -6.91
N ARG A 224 14.94 3.59 -5.77
CA ARG A 224 16.29 4.20 -5.73
C ARG A 224 17.25 3.45 -6.65
N SER A 225 17.19 2.12 -6.66
CA SER A 225 18.04 1.30 -7.52
C SER A 225 17.69 1.48 -8.99
N THR A 226 16.40 1.44 -9.35
CA THR A 226 15.98 1.56 -10.76
C THR A 226 16.24 2.96 -11.32
N LEU A 227 16.06 4.01 -10.52
CA LEU A 227 16.39 5.39 -10.92
C LEU A 227 17.89 5.58 -11.12
N TRP A 228 18.72 4.93 -10.31
CA TRP A 228 20.16 4.94 -10.52
C TRP A 228 20.57 4.22 -11.80
N SER A 229 20.00 3.04 -12.06
CA SER A 229 20.22 2.32 -13.32
C SER A 229 19.77 3.14 -14.53
N PHE A 230 18.61 3.77 -14.44
CA PHE A 230 18.11 4.69 -15.47
C PHE A 230 19.12 5.81 -15.76
N ALA A 231 19.59 6.51 -14.73
CA ALA A 231 20.56 7.59 -14.90
C ALA A 231 21.84 7.11 -15.59
N ASN A 232 22.37 5.94 -15.21
CA ASN A 232 23.57 5.38 -15.83
C ASN A 232 23.36 4.99 -17.30
N MET A 233 22.21 4.39 -17.64
CA MET A 233 21.85 4.06 -19.02
C MET A 233 21.81 5.32 -19.89
N MET A 234 21.24 6.40 -19.36
CA MET A 234 21.21 7.70 -20.05
C MET A 234 22.62 8.26 -20.24
N THR A 235 23.43 8.34 -19.19
CA THR A 235 24.80 8.86 -19.27
C THR A 235 25.67 8.07 -20.25
N SER A 236 25.56 6.74 -20.24
CA SER A 236 26.31 5.88 -21.16
C SER A 236 25.94 6.13 -22.62
N THR A 237 24.66 6.38 -22.90
CA THR A 237 24.19 6.61 -24.28
C THR A 237 24.57 8.01 -24.75
N PHE A 238 24.40 9.04 -23.92
CA PHE A 238 24.80 10.40 -24.27
C PHE A 238 26.31 10.57 -24.50
N SER A 239 27.13 9.73 -23.88
CA SER A 239 28.58 9.73 -24.15
C SER A 239 28.89 9.29 -25.58
N ILE A 240 28.02 8.49 -26.21
CA ILE A 240 28.16 8.05 -27.61
C ILE A 240 27.71 9.16 -28.58
N ASP A 241 26.82 10.05 -28.15
CA ASP A 241 26.42 11.23 -28.96
C ASP A 241 27.54 12.28 -29.07
N GLU A 242 28.51 12.27 -28.15
CA GLU A 242 29.62 13.24 -28.08
C GLU A 242 30.87 12.81 -28.88
N GLU A 243 30.96 11.55 -29.33
CA GLU A 243 32.07 10.97 -30.10
C GLU A 243 31.86 11.02 -31.63
#